data_AF-A0A673JTF1-F1
#
_entry.id   AF-A0A673JTF1-F1
#
_cell.length_a   1.000
_cell.length_b   1.000
_cell.length_c   1.000
_cell.angle_alpha   90.00
_cell.angle_beta   90.00
_cell.angle_gamma   90.00
#
_symmetry.space_group_name_H-M   'P 1'
#
loop_
_entity.id
_entity.type
_entity.pdbx_description
1 polymer ?
#
loop_
_entity_poly.entity_id
_entity_poly.type
_entity_poly.pdbx_seq_one_letter_code
_entity_poly.pdbx_strand_id
1 'polypeptide(L)'
;MGANNSTRRVSFESDENENITIVKGIRLSEKVIDRMREPSGPPQPPIRTPPASPPVVDPLPALVPISPPPVTSFPPPSLPERVKLPEQVTTPAPPPPPPPPAEPAIFPPPPPVATAAAESVGAVSAPAADESELRRKIAEELQKGLEEERRKAREELNRWLEKEKSQAHVQAQAEAQTQVKDEVSRILALEKEQSIQKAILRERVTAEDERLQAQIYQMERKARQLEERDKELRKQDAFYREQVAKLKERSAQFYKVTNENYHKAADEVNAKFKRYEISPVCTDLQGQILKCYRENAGKTLLCSNIASLYMQCVNNAKRDKLRTGG
;
A
#
# COMPACT_ATOMS: atom_id res chain seq x y z
N MET A 1 19.36 64.82 -35.06
CA MET A 1 20.02 64.09 -33.95
C MET A 1 18.95 63.68 -32.95
N GLY A 2 18.93 62.43 -32.50
CA GLY A 2 18.01 61.96 -31.44
C GLY A 2 17.54 60.53 -31.66
N ALA A 3 18.37 59.56 -31.29
CA ALA A 3 18.11 58.14 -31.40
C ALA A 3 17.15 57.64 -30.31
N ASN A 4 16.11 56.93 -30.71
CA ASN A 4 15.12 56.27 -29.87
C ASN A 4 15.33 54.76 -29.91
N ASN A 5 16.22 54.26 -29.04
CA ASN A 5 16.39 52.83 -28.78
C ASN A 5 15.36 52.36 -27.74
N SER A 6 14.28 51.73 -28.21
CA SER A 6 13.26 51.09 -27.36
C SER A 6 13.71 49.68 -27.00
N THR A 7 14.47 49.55 -25.91
CA THR A 7 14.79 48.26 -25.30
C THR A 7 13.53 47.69 -24.63
N ARG A 8 12.79 46.83 -25.35
CA ARG A 8 11.81 45.93 -24.74
C ARG A 8 12.55 45.01 -23.76
N ARG A 9 12.37 45.24 -22.46
CA ARG A 9 12.73 44.26 -21.43
C ARG A 9 11.72 43.13 -21.49
N VAL A 10 12.13 42.00 -22.04
CA VAL A 10 11.40 40.73 -21.94
C VAL A 10 11.89 40.08 -20.65
N SER A 11 11.01 39.95 -19.66
CA SER A 11 11.30 39.16 -18.46
C SER A 11 11.47 37.70 -18.88
N PHE A 12 12.67 37.17 -18.67
CA PHE A 12 12.93 35.74 -18.76
C PHE A 12 12.50 35.12 -17.44
N GLU A 13 11.34 34.47 -17.43
CA GLU A 13 11.06 33.43 -16.45
C GLU A 13 12.07 32.31 -16.74
N SER A 14 13.01 32.10 -15.82
CA SER A 14 13.93 30.97 -15.85
C SER A 14 13.11 29.73 -15.50
N ASP A 15 12.48 29.13 -16.51
CA ASP A 15 11.84 27.82 -16.41
C ASP A 15 12.94 26.78 -16.17
N GLU A 16 12.97 26.20 -14.97
CA GLU A 16 14.08 25.40 -14.43
C GLU A 16 14.21 24.02 -15.12
N ASN A 17 13.42 23.76 -16.16
CA ASN A 17 13.30 22.47 -16.84
C ASN A 17 13.52 22.51 -18.37
N GLU A 18 13.98 23.61 -18.96
CA GLU A 18 14.32 23.64 -20.39
C GLU A 18 15.80 23.26 -20.65
N ASN A 19 16.01 22.19 -21.42
CA ASN A 19 17.31 21.83 -22.01
C ASN A 19 17.77 22.94 -22.98
N ILE A 20 18.35 24.01 -22.44
CA ILE A 20 18.85 25.17 -23.19
C ILE A 20 20.27 24.87 -23.69
N THR A 21 20.49 25.00 -24.98
CA THR A 21 21.82 24.85 -25.62
C THR A 21 22.35 26.20 -26.10
N ILE A 22 23.65 26.44 -25.93
CA ILE A 22 24.29 27.71 -26.33
C ILE A 22 24.95 27.52 -27.69
N VAL A 23 24.43 28.20 -28.71
CA VAL A 23 24.98 28.19 -30.07
C VAL A 23 25.55 29.58 -30.36
N LYS A 24 26.88 29.68 -30.55
CA LYS A 24 27.60 30.95 -30.82
C LYS A 24 27.25 32.09 -29.84
N GLY A 25 27.13 31.76 -28.54
CA GLY A 25 26.89 32.74 -27.48
C GLY A 25 25.42 33.14 -27.28
N ILE A 26 24.48 32.54 -28.02
CA ILE A 26 23.04 32.78 -27.88
C ILE A 26 22.40 31.55 -27.21
N ARG A 27 21.61 31.77 -26.15
CA ARG A 27 20.85 30.71 -25.46
C ARG A 27 19.59 30.39 -26.28
N LEU A 28 19.50 29.18 -26.82
CA LEU A 28 18.36 28.71 -27.59
C LEU A 28 17.81 27.42 -26.96
N SER A 29 16.50 27.23 -27.04
CA SER A 29 15.88 25.95 -26.67
C SER A 29 16.02 24.94 -27.79
N GLU A 30 16.03 23.65 -27.44
CA GLU A 30 16.21 22.54 -28.38
C GLU A 30 15.17 22.58 -29.53
N LYS A 31 13.92 22.95 -29.22
CA LYS A 31 12.84 23.16 -30.21
C LYS A 31 13.15 24.25 -31.24
N VAL A 32 13.92 25.28 -30.89
CA VAL A 32 14.33 26.36 -31.81
C VAL A 32 15.50 25.90 -32.67
N ILE A 33 16.42 25.15 -32.07
CA ILE A 33 17.58 24.58 -32.77
C ILE A 33 17.12 23.56 -33.82
N ASP A 34 16.17 22.69 -33.49
CA ASP A 34 15.62 21.69 -34.42
C ASP A 34 14.96 22.34 -35.63
N ARG A 35 14.17 23.40 -35.41
CA ARG A 35 13.57 24.20 -36.49
C ARG A 35 14.59 24.90 -37.38
N MET A 36 15.74 25.29 -36.82
CA MET A 36 16.82 25.90 -37.59
C MET A 36 17.69 24.86 -38.31
N ARG A 37 17.70 23.61 -37.84
CA ARG A 37 18.49 22.51 -38.40
C ARG A 37 17.77 21.82 -39.57
N GLU A 38 16.45 21.94 -39.65
CA GLU A 38 15.64 21.36 -40.72
C GLU A 38 15.59 22.29 -41.95
N PRO A 39 15.98 21.83 -43.16
CA PRO A 39 15.85 22.61 -44.38
C PRO A 39 14.37 22.72 -44.78
N SER A 40 13.87 23.95 -44.76
CA SER A 40 12.51 24.37 -45.12
C SER A 40 11.87 23.64 -46.31
N GLY A 41 10.74 22.96 -46.08
CA GLY A 41 9.73 22.67 -47.10
C GLY A 41 8.97 23.93 -47.55
N PRO A 42 8.26 23.90 -48.69
CA PRO A 42 7.80 25.10 -49.38
C PRO A 42 6.73 25.91 -48.62
N PRO A 43 6.66 27.25 -48.83
CA PRO A 43 5.84 28.15 -48.03
C PRO A 43 4.34 28.02 -48.35
N GLN A 44 3.51 27.89 -47.31
CA GLN A 44 2.06 28.11 -47.42
C GLN A 44 1.76 29.61 -47.64
N PRO A 45 0.77 29.96 -48.48
CA PRO A 45 0.40 31.34 -48.76
C PRO A 45 -0.26 32.03 -47.54
N PRO A 46 -0.18 33.37 -47.43
CA PRO A 46 -0.68 34.10 -46.28
C PRO A 46 -2.22 34.08 -46.21
N ILE A 47 -2.74 33.61 -45.08
CA ILE A 47 -4.16 33.76 -44.74
C ILE A 47 -4.41 35.25 -44.47
N ARG A 48 -5.14 35.90 -45.38
CA ARG A 48 -5.74 37.23 -45.18
C ARG A 48 -6.63 37.19 -43.93
N THR A 49 -6.36 38.05 -42.97
CA THR A 49 -7.34 38.42 -41.95
C THR A 49 -8.46 39.24 -42.60
N PRO A 50 -9.75 38.89 -42.41
CA PRO A 50 -10.85 39.77 -42.79
C PRO A 50 -10.98 40.93 -41.77
N PRO A 51 -11.42 42.13 -42.20
CA PRO A 51 -11.59 43.27 -41.31
C PRO A 51 -12.76 43.07 -40.35
N ALA A 52 -12.64 43.69 -39.18
CA ALA A 52 -13.61 43.66 -38.08
C ALA A 52 -15.05 43.95 -38.56
N SER A 53 -15.96 43.05 -38.20
CA SER A 53 -17.41 43.26 -38.27
C SER A 53 -17.92 43.75 -36.91
N PRO A 54 -18.97 44.60 -36.86
CA PRO A 54 -19.50 45.19 -35.62
C PRO A 54 -20.21 44.15 -34.74
N PRO A 55 -20.44 44.43 -33.44
CA PRO A 55 -20.90 43.42 -32.50
C PRO A 55 -22.36 43.05 -32.79
N VAL A 56 -22.56 41.78 -33.18
CA VAL A 56 -23.87 41.14 -33.15
C VAL A 56 -24.06 40.56 -31.74
N VAL A 57 -25.08 41.06 -31.06
CA VAL A 57 -25.65 40.45 -29.86
C VAL A 57 -26.21 39.08 -30.23
N ASP A 58 -25.65 38.01 -29.67
CA ASP A 58 -26.24 36.67 -29.77
C ASP A 58 -26.80 36.22 -28.40
N PRO A 59 -27.96 35.53 -28.38
CA PRO A 59 -28.64 35.10 -27.17
C PRO A 59 -27.99 33.86 -26.53
N LEU A 60 -28.45 33.58 -25.31
CA LEU A 60 -28.03 32.54 -24.37
C LEU A 60 -27.57 31.21 -25.02
N PRO A 61 -26.52 30.55 -24.48
CA PRO A 61 -26.11 29.25 -24.96
C PRO A 61 -27.10 28.15 -24.54
N ALA A 62 -27.51 27.36 -25.53
CA ALA A 62 -28.25 26.12 -25.33
C ALA A 62 -27.42 25.10 -24.53
N LEU A 63 -28.09 24.42 -23.60
CA LEU A 63 -27.56 23.32 -22.82
C LEU A 63 -27.14 22.17 -23.75
N VAL A 64 -25.85 21.86 -23.78
CA VAL A 64 -25.34 20.63 -24.40
C VAL A 64 -25.39 19.51 -23.35
N PRO A 65 -26.00 18.34 -23.63
CA PRO A 65 -25.92 17.19 -22.74
C PRO A 65 -24.46 16.70 -22.67
N ILE A 66 -23.89 16.72 -21.46
CA ILE A 66 -22.58 16.14 -21.18
C ILE A 66 -22.75 14.61 -21.23
N SER A 67 -22.16 13.97 -22.23
CA SER A 67 -21.96 12.52 -22.22
C SER A 67 -21.07 12.14 -21.03
N PRO A 68 -21.45 11.13 -20.20
CA PRO A 68 -20.60 10.68 -19.12
C PRO A 68 -19.34 9.97 -19.68
N PRO A 69 -18.19 10.07 -18.99
CA PRO A 69 -17.00 9.32 -19.39
C PRO A 69 -17.25 7.80 -19.25
N PRO A 70 -16.55 6.96 -20.04
CA PRO A 70 -16.65 5.52 -19.89
C PRO A 70 -16.15 5.12 -18.51
N VAL A 71 -16.99 4.36 -17.80
CA VAL A 71 -16.67 3.78 -16.51
C VAL A 71 -15.56 2.76 -16.73
N THR A 72 -14.33 3.10 -16.41
CA THR A 72 -13.26 2.12 -16.31
C THR A 72 -13.61 1.20 -15.14
N SER A 73 -14.03 -0.01 -15.47
CA SER A 73 -14.36 -1.08 -14.54
C SER A 73 -13.19 -1.32 -13.58
N PHE A 74 -13.32 -0.82 -12.36
CA PHE A 74 -12.55 -1.33 -11.23
C PHE A 74 -13.04 -2.76 -10.94
N PRO A 75 -12.17 -3.78 -10.90
CA PRO A 75 -12.55 -5.08 -10.39
C PRO A 75 -12.79 -4.98 -8.86
N PRO A 76 -13.79 -5.70 -8.31
CA PRO A 76 -14.07 -5.75 -6.88
C PRO A 76 -12.94 -6.47 -6.10
N PRO A 77 -12.87 -6.26 -4.77
CA PRO A 77 -11.66 -6.45 -3.98
C PRO A 77 -11.41 -7.92 -3.65
N SER A 78 -10.19 -8.39 -3.83
CA SER A 78 -9.72 -9.63 -3.24
C SER A 78 -9.66 -9.45 -1.72
N LEU A 79 -10.59 -10.08 -1.01
CA LEU A 79 -10.56 -10.21 0.44
C LEU A 79 -9.21 -10.81 0.89
N PRO A 80 -8.67 -10.36 2.03
CA PRO A 80 -7.37 -10.82 2.52
C PRO A 80 -7.45 -12.30 2.87
N GLU A 81 -6.56 -13.07 2.24
CA GLU A 81 -6.35 -14.47 2.56
C GLU A 81 -6.01 -14.59 4.04
N ARG A 82 -6.86 -15.37 4.71
CA ARG A 82 -6.87 -15.58 6.15
C ARG A 82 -5.50 -16.04 6.63
N VAL A 83 -4.95 -15.22 7.53
CA VAL A 83 -3.94 -15.55 8.55
C VAL A 83 -4.00 -17.04 8.94
N LYS A 84 -2.97 -17.80 8.57
CA LYS A 84 -2.62 -19.04 9.24
C LYS A 84 -1.42 -18.77 10.14
N LEU A 85 -1.69 -18.69 11.44
CA LEU A 85 -0.72 -18.88 12.51
C LEU A 85 -1.35 -19.85 13.52
N PRO A 86 -0.55 -20.50 14.38
CA PRO A 86 -0.09 -21.87 14.27
C PRO A 86 -0.89 -22.81 15.18
N GLU A 87 -1.02 -24.08 14.80
CA GLU A 87 -1.53 -25.12 15.69
C GLU A 87 -0.54 -25.34 16.83
N GLN A 88 -1.07 -25.22 18.05
CA GLN A 88 -0.36 -25.48 19.30
C GLN A 88 -0.30 -26.98 19.60
N VAL A 89 0.88 -27.38 20.08
CA VAL A 89 1.12 -28.36 21.15
C VAL A 89 0.66 -29.80 20.89
N THR A 90 1.64 -30.66 20.59
CA THR A 90 1.69 -31.98 21.24
C THR A 90 3.15 -32.40 21.40
N THR A 91 3.61 -32.33 22.64
CA THR A 91 4.86 -32.91 23.12
C THR A 91 4.69 -34.43 23.20
N PRO A 92 5.55 -35.26 22.58
CA PRO A 92 5.73 -36.63 23.00
C PRO A 92 6.84 -36.70 24.04
N ALA A 93 6.55 -37.46 25.10
CA ALA A 93 7.36 -37.72 26.28
C ALA A 93 8.78 -38.25 25.98
N PRO A 94 9.72 -38.10 26.94
CA PRO A 94 11.08 -38.63 26.81
C PRO A 94 11.09 -40.17 26.78
N PRO A 95 12.05 -40.81 26.08
CA PRO A 95 12.23 -42.25 26.14
C PRO A 95 12.70 -42.70 27.54
N PRO A 96 12.34 -43.93 27.96
CA PRO A 96 12.66 -44.45 29.29
C PRO A 96 14.17 -44.69 29.48
N PRO A 97 14.65 -44.69 30.74
CA PRO A 97 16.06 -44.88 31.06
C PRO A 97 16.57 -46.29 30.71
N PRO A 98 17.89 -46.44 30.48
CA PRO A 98 18.51 -47.73 30.14
C PRO A 98 18.43 -48.73 31.30
N PRO A 99 18.40 -50.06 31.00
CA PRO A 99 18.43 -51.09 32.02
C PRO A 99 19.77 -51.10 32.79
N PRO A 100 19.79 -51.58 34.05
CA PRO A 100 20.97 -51.55 34.91
C PRO A 100 22.11 -52.43 34.36
N PRO A 101 23.38 -52.13 34.73
CA PRO A 101 24.51 -52.92 34.29
C PRO A 101 24.40 -54.36 34.81
N ALA A 102 24.67 -55.31 33.91
CA ALA A 102 24.82 -56.71 34.27
C ALA A 102 25.93 -56.86 35.33
N GLU A 103 25.55 -57.48 36.44
CA GLU A 103 26.40 -57.92 37.53
C GLU A 103 27.58 -58.75 36.97
N PRO A 104 28.83 -58.54 37.43
CA PRO A 104 29.94 -59.37 37.01
C PRO A 104 29.74 -60.78 37.55
N ALA A 105 29.70 -61.77 36.64
CA ALA A 105 29.73 -63.17 36.99
C ALA A 105 30.99 -63.47 37.82
N ILE A 106 30.81 -63.60 39.12
CA ILE A 106 31.79 -64.15 40.05
C ILE A 106 31.94 -65.63 39.68
N PHE A 107 33.06 -65.99 39.05
CA PHE A 107 33.46 -67.38 38.95
C PHE A 107 33.81 -67.89 40.36
N PRO A 108 33.23 -69.00 40.84
CA PRO A 108 33.63 -69.59 42.11
C PRO A 108 35.03 -70.22 42.00
N PRO A 109 35.80 -70.29 43.12
CA PRO A 109 37.14 -70.86 43.13
C PRO A 109 37.12 -72.39 42.90
N PRO A 110 38.22 -73.01 42.45
CA PRO A 110 38.27 -74.45 42.24
C PRO A 110 38.20 -75.22 43.57
N PRO A 111 37.67 -76.47 43.57
CA PRO A 111 37.36 -77.23 44.78
C PRO A 111 38.61 -77.73 45.52
N PRO A 112 38.47 -78.07 46.83
CA PRO A 112 39.59 -78.48 47.67
C PRO A 112 40.06 -79.90 47.34
N VAL A 113 41.36 -80.07 47.51
CA VAL A 113 42.08 -81.35 47.47
C VAL A 113 41.47 -82.31 48.49
N ALA A 114 40.96 -83.45 48.00
CA ALA A 114 40.55 -84.56 48.84
C ALA A 114 41.76 -85.46 49.13
N THR A 115 42.20 -85.41 50.37
CA THR A 115 43.01 -86.40 51.07
C THR A 115 42.33 -87.76 51.02
N ALA A 116 43.02 -88.79 50.54
CA ALA A 116 42.69 -90.18 50.81
C ALA A 116 43.97 -90.89 51.29
N ALA A 117 43.87 -91.48 52.48
CA ALA A 117 44.93 -92.15 53.19
C ALA A 117 45.05 -93.62 52.76
N ALA A 118 46.31 -94.06 52.70
CA ALA A 118 46.91 -95.34 53.12
C ALA A 118 46.19 -96.69 52.88
N GLU A 119 46.94 -97.65 52.31
CA GLU A 119 47.34 -98.97 52.89
C GLU A 119 48.22 -99.69 51.82
N SER A 120 49.51 -100.01 52.04
CA SER A 120 50.10 -101.13 52.82
C SER A 120 49.62 -102.50 52.29
N VAL A 121 50.40 -103.51 51.89
CA VAL A 121 51.74 -104.01 52.23
C VAL A 121 52.19 -104.99 51.11
N GLY A 122 53.49 -105.25 50.96
CA GLY A 122 53.95 -106.37 50.13
C GLY A 122 55.45 -106.39 49.83
N ALA A 123 56.28 -106.42 50.88
CA ALA A 123 57.73 -106.48 50.80
C ALA A 123 58.23 -107.90 50.45
N VAL A 124 59.25 -108.01 49.59
CA VAL A 124 60.23 -109.11 49.61
C VAL A 124 61.64 -108.57 49.26
N SER A 125 62.44 -108.45 50.32
CA SER A 125 63.92 -108.56 50.47
C SER A 125 64.92 -108.03 49.42
N ALA A 126 65.53 -106.89 49.78
CA ALA A 126 66.96 -106.63 50.14
C ALA A 126 68.14 -107.31 49.37
N PRO A 127 69.38 -106.74 49.39
CA PRO A 127 69.83 -105.59 50.17
C PRO A 127 70.57 -104.51 49.35
N ALA A 128 70.37 -103.24 49.70
CA ALA A 128 71.43 -102.24 49.71
C ALA A 128 70.92 -101.05 50.49
N ALA A 129 71.46 -100.82 51.69
CA ALA A 129 71.18 -99.66 52.53
C ALA A 129 71.66 -98.31 51.91
N ASP A 130 71.90 -98.30 50.60
CA ASP A 130 72.28 -97.17 49.76
C ASP A 130 71.15 -96.79 48.77
N GLU A 131 70.14 -97.66 48.56
CA GLU A 131 69.10 -97.47 47.53
C GLU A 131 67.88 -96.64 48.02
N SER A 132 67.51 -96.73 49.29
CA SER A 132 66.35 -96.02 49.88
C SER A 132 66.62 -94.53 50.12
N GLU A 133 67.86 -94.19 50.49
CA GLU A 133 68.31 -92.79 50.62
C GLU A 133 68.38 -92.11 49.25
N LEU A 134 68.81 -92.86 48.23
CA LEU A 134 68.82 -92.42 46.84
C LEU A 134 67.40 -92.16 46.32
N ARG A 135 66.44 -93.06 46.58
CA ARG A 135 65.02 -92.87 46.19
C ARG A 135 64.36 -91.68 46.86
N ARG A 136 64.66 -91.40 48.14
CA ARG A 136 64.15 -90.21 48.84
C ARG A 136 64.73 -88.92 48.27
N LYS A 137 66.04 -88.89 47.99
CA LYS A 137 66.71 -87.76 47.32
C LYS A 137 66.15 -87.53 45.90
N ILE A 138 65.90 -88.60 45.14
CA ILE A 138 65.27 -88.49 43.82
C ILE A 138 63.87 -87.91 43.94
N ALA A 139 63.04 -88.39 44.88
CA ALA A 139 61.69 -87.87 45.07
C ALA A 139 61.66 -86.40 45.55
N GLU A 140 62.58 -86.01 46.44
CA GLU A 140 62.71 -84.65 46.96
C GLU A 140 63.21 -83.67 45.88
N GLU A 141 64.21 -84.06 45.09
CA GLU A 141 64.65 -83.29 43.91
C GLU A 141 63.55 -83.16 42.85
N LEU A 142 62.79 -84.24 42.59
CA LEU A 142 61.66 -84.19 41.65
C LEU A 142 60.55 -83.25 42.14
N GLN A 143 60.25 -83.30 43.44
CA GLN A 143 59.22 -82.48 44.07
C GLN A 143 59.63 -81.01 44.11
N LYS A 144 60.90 -80.73 44.42
CA LYS A 144 61.50 -79.40 44.33
C LYS A 144 61.47 -78.86 42.88
N GLY A 145 61.79 -79.71 41.90
CA GLY A 145 61.68 -79.37 40.48
C GLY A 145 60.25 -79.02 40.05
N LEU A 146 59.26 -79.82 40.47
CA LEU A 146 57.83 -79.55 40.23
C LEU A 146 57.36 -78.26 40.90
N GLU A 147 57.86 -77.94 42.09
CA GLU A 147 57.53 -76.69 42.78
C GLU A 147 58.18 -75.47 42.11
N GLU A 148 59.41 -75.60 41.62
CA GLU A 148 60.08 -74.58 40.82
C GLU A 148 59.36 -74.34 39.48
N GLU A 149 58.98 -75.41 38.78
CA GLU A 149 58.13 -75.35 37.58
C GLU A 149 56.80 -74.64 37.88
N ARG A 150 56.11 -75.03 38.97
CA ARG A 150 54.85 -74.40 39.39
C ARG A 150 55.04 -72.92 39.74
N ARG A 151 56.17 -72.54 40.34
CA ARG A 151 56.52 -71.14 40.63
C ARG A 151 56.78 -70.36 39.35
N LYS A 152 57.60 -70.91 38.44
CA LYS A 152 57.88 -70.31 37.12
C LYS A 152 56.59 -70.14 36.32
N ALA A 153 55.73 -71.15 36.26
CA ALA A 153 54.43 -71.10 35.59
C ALA A 153 53.51 -70.01 36.18
N ARG A 154 53.50 -69.83 37.51
CA ARG A 154 52.75 -68.74 38.16
C ARG A 154 53.31 -67.36 37.83
N GLU A 155 54.64 -67.21 37.82
CA GLU A 155 55.29 -65.94 37.46
C GLU A 155 55.08 -65.59 35.99
N GLU A 156 55.10 -66.58 35.09
CA GLU A 156 54.75 -66.41 33.68
C GLU A 156 53.29 -66.03 33.49
N LEU A 157 52.38 -66.72 34.19
CA LEU A 157 50.95 -66.40 34.16
C LEU A 157 50.69 -64.98 34.69
N ASN A 158 51.32 -64.58 35.79
CA ASN A 158 51.19 -63.22 36.32
C ASN A 158 51.76 -62.18 35.35
N ARG A 159 52.93 -62.44 34.75
CA ARG A 159 53.51 -61.55 33.72
C ARG A 159 52.58 -61.40 32.51
N TRP A 160 51.97 -62.49 32.07
CA TRP A 160 51.00 -62.46 30.98
C TRP A 160 49.76 -61.67 31.37
N LEU A 161 49.20 -61.91 32.56
CA LEU A 161 48.03 -61.19 33.07
C LEU A 161 48.28 -59.68 33.19
N GLU A 162 49.47 -59.28 33.64
CA GLU A 162 49.84 -57.87 33.77
C GLU A 162 50.01 -57.19 32.41
N LYS A 163 50.57 -57.91 31.44
CA LYS A 163 50.64 -57.45 30.05
C LYS A 163 49.24 -57.29 29.44
N GLU A 164 48.36 -58.26 29.65
CA GLU A 164 46.99 -58.21 29.14
C GLU A 164 46.20 -57.07 29.79
N LYS A 165 46.31 -56.89 31.11
CA LYS A 165 45.67 -55.78 31.85
C LYS A 165 46.16 -54.41 31.37
N SER A 166 47.47 -54.24 31.21
CA SER A 166 48.02 -52.96 30.74
C SER A 166 47.61 -52.67 29.30
N GLN A 167 47.58 -53.69 28.44
CA GLN A 167 47.09 -53.56 27.06
C GLN A 167 45.60 -53.18 27.03
N ALA A 168 44.76 -53.86 27.82
CA ALA A 168 43.35 -53.53 27.96
C ALA A 168 43.13 -52.12 28.51
N HIS A 169 43.96 -51.67 29.46
CA HIS A 169 43.87 -50.33 30.03
C HIS A 169 44.24 -49.24 29.00
N VAL A 170 45.33 -49.45 28.24
CA VAL A 170 45.74 -48.51 27.19
C VAL A 170 44.67 -48.45 26.09
N GLN A 171 44.10 -49.60 25.71
CA GLN A 171 43.02 -49.66 24.74
C GLN A 171 41.77 -48.92 25.24
N ALA A 172 41.31 -49.19 26.47
CA ALA A 172 40.16 -48.51 27.05
C ALA A 172 40.36 -46.98 27.16
N GLN A 173 41.58 -46.53 27.50
CA GLN A 173 41.90 -45.10 27.52
C GLN A 173 41.91 -44.48 26.12
N ALA A 174 42.46 -45.18 25.12
CA ALA A 174 42.46 -44.70 23.73
C ALA A 174 41.03 -44.60 23.18
N GLU A 175 40.19 -45.59 23.46
CA GLU A 175 38.77 -45.60 23.10
C GLU A 175 38.01 -44.46 23.80
N ALA A 176 38.18 -44.31 25.12
CA ALA A 176 37.56 -43.22 25.87
C ALA A 176 38.01 -41.84 25.37
N GLN A 177 39.30 -41.66 25.06
CA GLN A 177 39.81 -40.41 24.52
C GLN A 177 39.23 -40.10 23.14
N THR A 178 39.04 -41.12 22.31
CA THR A 178 38.42 -40.97 20.99
C THR A 178 36.94 -40.60 21.12
N GLN A 179 36.20 -41.30 21.98
CA GLN A 179 34.78 -40.99 22.25
C GLN A 179 34.61 -39.55 22.77
N VAL A 180 35.46 -39.11 23.71
CA VAL A 180 35.43 -37.74 24.22
C VAL A 180 35.75 -36.75 23.09
N LYS A 181 36.76 -37.01 22.26
CA LYS A 181 37.08 -36.15 21.12
C LYS A 181 35.90 -36.04 20.15
N ASP A 182 35.28 -37.16 19.81
CA ASP A 182 34.15 -37.21 18.88
C ASP A 182 32.94 -36.48 19.44
N GLU A 183 32.63 -36.64 20.74
CA GLU A 183 31.52 -35.95 21.39
C GLU A 183 31.76 -34.44 21.47
N VAL A 184 32.97 -34.03 21.84
CA VAL A 184 33.36 -32.60 21.86
C VAL A 184 33.28 -32.01 20.46
N SER A 185 33.78 -32.70 19.43
CA SER A 185 33.67 -32.26 18.04
C SER A 185 32.22 -32.15 17.59
N ARG A 186 31.34 -33.09 17.99
CA ARG A 186 29.90 -33.05 17.67
C ARG A 186 29.21 -31.86 18.33
N ILE A 187 29.44 -31.63 19.63
CA ILE A 187 28.84 -30.52 20.37
C ILE A 187 29.32 -29.19 19.79
N LEU A 188 30.64 -29.04 19.55
CA LEU A 188 31.21 -27.83 18.96
C LEU A 188 30.61 -27.54 17.58
N ALA A 189 30.39 -28.57 16.75
CA ALA A 189 29.76 -28.41 15.44
C ALA A 189 28.32 -27.90 15.55
N LEU A 190 27.53 -28.44 16.49
CA LEU A 190 26.15 -28.00 16.73
C LEU A 190 26.08 -26.59 17.28
N GLU A 191 26.93 -26.23 18.24
CA GLU A 191 26.99 -24.86 18.78
C GLU A 191 27.40 -23.85 17.71
N LYS A 192 28.38 -24.21 16.87
CA LYS A 192 28.80 -23.37 15.74
C LYS A 192 27.67 -23.17 14.75
N GLU A 193 26.96 -24.23 14.38
CA GLU A 193 25.80 -24.15 13.47
C GLU A 193 24.70 -23.26 14.06
N GLN A 194 24.33 -23.45 15.33
CA GLN A 194 23.34 -22.60 16.01
C GLN A 194 23.76 -21.14 16.11
N SER A 195 25.04 -20.89 16.39
CA SER A 195 25.60 -19.53 16.46
C SER A 195 25.53 -18.83 15.10
N ILE A 196 25.92 -19.54 14.03
CA ILE A 196 25.84 -19.04 12.65
C ILE A 196 24.39 -18.78 12.26
N GLN A 197 23.47 -19.70 12.53
CA GLN A 197 22.04 -19.52 12.22
C GLN A 197 21.45 -18.29 12.93
N LYS A 198 21.80 -18.08 14.22
CA LYS A 198 21.39 -16.88 14.96
C LYS A 198 22.00 -15.60 14.37
N ALA A 199 23.25 -15.62 13.93
CA ALA A 199 23.89 -14.47 13.29
C ALA A 199 23.21 -14.12 11.96
N ILE A 200 22.93 -15.10 11.11
CA ILE A 200 22.24 -14.92 9.82
C ILE A 200 20.85 -14.32 10.03
N LEU A 201 20.08 -14.84 11.00
CA LEU A 201 18.75 -14.32 11.28
C LEU A 201 18.80 -12.85 11.75
N ARG A 202 19.75 -12.51 12.63
CA ARG A 202 19.93 -11.13 13.09
C ARG A 202 20.29 -10.20 11.94
N GLU A 203 21.24 -10.60 11.10
CA GLU A 203 21.66 -9.80 9.93
C GLU A 203 20.49 -9.56 8.97
N ARG A 204 19.68 -10.60 8.69
CA ARG A 204 18.49 -10.47 7.85
C ARG A 204 17.49 -9.47 8.42
N VAL A 205 17.18 -9.56 9.72
CA VAL A 205 16.25 -8.65 10.38
C VAL A 205 16.78 -7.22 10.32
N THR A 206 18.05 -6.99 10.63
CA THR A 206 18.64 -5.64 10.55
C THR A 206 18.63 -5.09 9.12
N ALA A 207 18.89 -5.93 8.12
CA ALA A 207 18.85 -5.51 6.72
C ALA A 207 17.43 -5.17 6.25
N GLU A 208 16.41 -5.90 6.73
CA GLU A 208 15.00 -5.59 6.46
C GLU A 208 14.56 -4.31 7.17
N ASP A 209 14.97 -4.10 8.42
CA ASP A 209 14.69 -2.87 9.18
C ASP A 209 15.30 -1.63 8.52
N GLU A 210 16.57 -1.70 8.09
CA GLU A 210 17.23 -0.60 7.37
C GLU A 210 16.53 -0.27 6.05
N ARG A 211 16.09 -1.30 5.31
CA ARG A 211 15.30 -1.12 4.08
C ARG A 211 13.97 -0.44 4.37
N LEU A 212 13.27 -0.85 5.42
CA LEU A 212 12.00 -0.26 5.81
C LEU A 212 12.18 1.19 6.26
N GLN A 213 13.22 1.48 7.05
CA GLN A 213 13.56 2.84 7.44
C GLN A 213 13.86 3.74 6.24
N ALA A 214 14.64 3.24 5.27
CA ALA A 214 14.91 3.98 4.04
C ALA A 214 13.62 4.25 3.25
N GLN A 215 12.71 3.28 3.19
CA GLN A 215 11.40 3.46 2.54
C GLN A 215 10.53 4.49 3.25
N ILE A 216 10.43 4.42 4.58
CA ILE A 216 9.67 5.39 5.40
C ILE A 216 10.23 6.79 5.18
N TYR A 217 11.55 6.97 5.25
CA TYR A 217 12.18 8.27 5.03
C TYR A 217 11.88 8.83 3.63
N GLN A 218 11.92 8.00 2.58
CA GLN A 218 11.54 8.43 1.24
C GLN A 218 10.06 8.83 1.15
N MET A 219 9.18 8.07 1.81
CA MET A 219 7.75 8.37 1.85
C MET A 219 7.47 9.68 2.59
N GLU A 220 8.12 9.92 3.72
CA GLU A 220 8.01 11.19 4.47
C GLU A 220 8.49 12.38 3.65
N ARG A 221 9.60 12.23 2.92
CA ARG A 221 10.08 13.27 2.00
C ARG A 221 9.06 13.58 0.92
N LYS A 222 8.48 12.57 0.29
CA LYS A 222 7.43 12.75 -0.73
C LYS A 222 6.18 13.39 -0.13
N ALA A 223 5.78 12.99 1.08
CA ALA A 223 4.64 13.58 1.78
C ALA A 223 4.83 15.09 2.03
N ARG A 224 6.03 15.51 2.46
CA ARG A 224 6.35 16.94 2.64
C ARG A 224 6.28 17.71 1.32
N GLN A 225 6.81 17.14 0.24
CA GLN A 225 6.73 17.75 -1.10
C GLN A 225 5.28 17.92 -1.55
N LEU A 226 4.43 16.91 -1.32
CA LEU A 226 3.00 17.00 -1.62
C LEU A 226 2.31 18.06 -0.77
N GLU A 227 2.65 18.17 0.51
CA GLU A 227 2.07 19.21 1.39
C GLU A 227 2.41 20.63 0.91
N GLU A 228 3.64 20.85 0.42
CA GLU A 228 4.04 22.14 -0.17
C GLU A 228 3.28 22.43 -1.47
N ARG A 229 3.12 21.43 -2.34
CA ARG A 229 2.31 21.55 -3.57
C ARG A 229 0.84 21.84 -3.26
N ASP A 230 0.28 21.15 -2.27
CA ASP A 230 -1.09 21.37 -1.81
C ASP A 230 -1.29 22.77 -1.23
N LYS A 231 -0.32 23.30 -0.48
CA LYS A 231 -0.35 24.69 0.00
C LYS A 231 -0.40 25.68 -1.15
N GLU A 232 0.41 25.46 -2.18
CA GLU A 232 0.42 26.35 -3.35
C GLU A 232 -0.88 26.26 -4.16
N LEU A 233 -1.38 25.05 -4.42
CA LEU A 233 -2.68 24.82 -5.05
C LEU A 233 -3.82 25.48 -4.26
N ARG A 234 -3.80 25.40 -2.94
CA ARG A 234 -4.80 26.06 -2.08
C ARG A 234 -4.78 27.58 -2.20
N LYS A 235 -3.60 28.20 -2.34
CA LYS A 235 -3.52 29.66 -2.59
C LYS A 235 -4.14 30.02 -3.94
N GLN A 236 -3.86 29.23 -4.97
CA GLN A 236 -4.42 29.44 -6.30
C GLN A 236 -5.95 29.27 -6.30
N ASP A 237 -6.46 28.20 -5.68
CA ASP A 237 -7.90 27.98 -5.53
C ASP A 237 -8.57 29.14 -4.78
N ALA A 238 -7.97 29.59 -3.66
CA ALA A 238 -8.48 30.75 -2.92
C ALA A 238 -8.52 32.02 -3.79
N PHE A 239 -7.46 32.30 -4.55
CA PHE A 239 -7.39 33.44 -5.46
C PHE A 239 -8.50 33.38 -6.52
N TYR A 240 -8.65 32.25 -7.23
CA TYR A 240 -9.66 32.13 -8.28
C TYR A 240 -11.09 32.13 -7.72
N ARG A 241 -11.31 31.54 -6.55
CA ARG A 241 -12.60 31.62 -5.86
C ARG A 241 -12.96 33.05 -5.50
N GLU A 242 -12.00 33.84 -5.02
CA GLU A 242 -12.23 35.25 -4.71
C GLU A 242 -12.58 36.05 -5.97
N GLN A 243 -11.88 35.82 -7.09
CA GLN A 243 -12.22 36.47 -8.37
C GLN A 243 -13.63 36.12 -8.84
N VAL A 244 -14.00 34.84 -8.75
CA VAL A 244 -15.35 34.39 -9.10
C VAL A 244 -16.40 34.99 -8.16
N ALA A 245 -16.11 35.09 -6.86
CA ALA A 245 -17.01 35.70 -5.89
C ALA A 245 -17.25 37.19 -6.19
N LYS A 246 -16.18 37.95 -6.44
CA LYS A 246 -16.27 39.38 -6.82
C LYS A 246 -17.05 39.57 -8.12
N LEU A 247 -16.80 38.71 -9.12
CA LEU A 247 -17.53 38.77 -10.39
C LEU A 247 -19.03 38.47 -10.19
N LYS A 248 -19.35 37.43 -9.42
CA LYS A 248 -20.74 37.07 -9.08
C LYS A 248 -21.44 38.19 -8.31
N GLU A 249 -20.76 38.81 -7.34
CA GLU A 249 -21.30 39.93 -6.58
C GLU A 249 -21.60 41.13 -7.48
N ARG A 250 -20.64 41.54 -8.32
CA ARG A 250 -20.82 42.64 -9.27
C ARG A 250 -21.96 42.34 -10.25
N SER A 251 -22.03 41.11 -10.74
CA SER A 251 -23.11 40.68 -11.63
C SER A 251 -24.47 40.73 -10.93
N ALA A 252 -24.58 40.26 -9.69
CA ALA A 252 -25.81 40.34 -8.90
C ALA A 252 -26.25 41.79 -8.65
N GLN A 253 -25.32 42.69 -8.33
CA GLN A 253 -25.59 44.12 -8.19
C GLN A 253 -26.09 44.73 -9.50
N PHE A 254 -25.44 44.39 -10.62
CA PHE A 254 -25.86 44.86 -11.94
C PHE A 254 -27.29 44.41 -12.27
N TYR A 255 -27.63 43.14 -12.04
CA TYR A 255 -28.99 42.64 -12.27
C TYR A 255 -30.02 43.30 -11.35
N LYS A 256 -29.69 43.53 -10.07
CA LYS A 256 -30.57 44.19 -9.12
C LYS A 256 -30.94 45.60 -9.59
N VAL A 257 -29.93 46.42 -9.88
CA VAL A 257 -30.13 47.81 -10.36
C VAL A 257 -30.85 47.82 -11.71
N THR A 258 -30.52 46.90 -12.61
CA THR A 258 -31.20 46.80 -13.91
C THR A 258 -32.68 46.48 -13.74
N ASN A 259 -33.02 45.55 -12.85
CA ASN A 259 -34.41 45.18 -12.61
C ASN A 259 -35.20 46.32 -11.94
N GLU A 260 -34.60 46.98 -10.94
CA GLU A 260 -35.18 48.17 -10.31
C GLU A 260 -35.43 49.30 -11.32
N ASN A 261 -34.45 49.60 -12.17
CA ASN A 261 -34.59 50.60 -13.23
C ASN A 261 -35.64 50.22 -14.27
N TYR A 262 -35.71 48.95 -14.66
CA TYR A 262 -36.72 48.46 -15.60
C TYR A 262 -38.13 48.61 -15.03
N HIS A 263 -38.36 48.17 -13.79
CA HIS A 263 -39.65 48.30 -13.14
C HIS A 263 -40.04 49.76 -12.94
N LYS A 264 -39.10 50.61 -12.51
CA LYS A 264 -39.34 52.05 -12.39
C LYS A 264 -39.71 52.69 -13.74
N ALA A 265 -38.98 52.37 -14.81
CA ALA A 265 -39.29 52.87 -16.14
C ALA A 265 -40.66 52.35 -16.63
N ALA A 266 -40.99 51.09 -16.37
CA ALA A 266 -42.29 50.51 -16.68
C ALA A 266 -43.42 51.22 -15.93
N ASP A 267 -43.24 51.53 -14.64
CA ASP A 267 -44.20 52.26 -13.82
C ASP A 267 -44.34 53.71 -14.28
N GLU A 268 -43.24 54.39 -14.63
CA GLU A 268 -43.26 55.75 -15.16
C GLU A 268 -43.99 55.83 -16.50
N VAL A 269 -43.75 54.87 -17.40
CA VAL A 269 -44.48 54.74 -18.66
C VAL A 269 -45.94 54.44 -18.37
N ASN A 270 -46.25 53.47 -17.51
CA ASN A 270 -47.62 53.13 -17.16
C ASN A 270 -48.37 54.29 -16.49
N ALA A 271 -47.69 55.13 -15.71
CA ALA A 271 -48.28 56.33 -15.09
C ALA A 271 -48.61 57.40 -16.14
N LYS A 272 -47.72 57.65 -17.10
CA LYS A 272 -47.95 58.59 -18.21
C LYS A 272 -48.99 58.06 -19.21
N PHE A 273 -49.04 56.75 -19.38
CA PHE A 273 -49.95 56.05 -20.28
C PHE A 273 -51.09 55.35 -19.53
N LYS A 274 -51.48 55.83 -18.33
CA LYS A 274 -52.70 55.36 -17.65
C LYS A 274 -53.81 55.45 -18.69
N ARG A 275 -54.24 54.27 -19.14
CA ARG A 275 -55.04 54.13 -20.35
C ARG A 275 -56.27 54.98 -20.16
N TYR A 276 -56.62 55.74 -21.19
CA TYR A 276 -57.92 56.39 -21.33
C TYR A 276 -58.98 55.49 -20.70
N GLU A 277 -59.53 55.90 -19.56
CA GLU A 277 -60.76 55.32 -19.06
C GLU A 277 -61.80 55.70 -20.10
N ILE A 278 -62.06 54.80 -21.06
CA ILE A 278 -63.15 54.95 -22.01
C ILE A 278 -64.40 54.79 -21.15
N SER A 279 -64.87 55.92 -20.60
CA SER A 279 -66.16 56.00 -19.94
C SER A 279 -67.21 55.83 -21.04
N PRO A 280 -67.92 54.69 -21.09
CA PRO A 280 -68.89 54.44 -22.14
C PRO A 280 -70.04 55.46 -21.98
N VAL A 281 -70.31 56.24 -23.03
CA VAL A 281 -71.35 57.27 -22.98
C VAL A 281 -72.69 56.67 -23.40
N CYS A 282 -73.78 57.11 -22.78
CA CYS A 282 -75.15 56.69 -23.10
C CYS A 282 -75.45 55.19 -22.82
N THR A 283 -74.72 54.54 -21.90
CA THR A 283 -74.93 53.11 -21.55
C THR A 283 -76.37 52.80 -21.14
N ASP A 284 -77.01 53.71 -20.41
CA ASP A 284 -78.35 53.48 -19.88
C ASP A 284 -79.39 53.52 -21.00
N LEU A 285 -79.28 54.49 -21.92
CA LEU A 285 -80.10 54.58 -23.13
C LEU A 285 -79.83 53.40 -24.07
N GLN A 286 -78.57 52.94 -24.16
CA GLN A 286 -78.20 51.74 -24.91
C GLN A 286 -78.89 50.49 -24.33
N GLY A 287 -78.95 50.37 -23.00
CA GLY A 287 -79.69 49.30 -22.33
C GLY A 287 -81.20 49.37 -22.61
N GLN A 288 -81.79 50.56 -22.52
CA GLN A 288 -83.22 50.79 -22.73
C GLN A 288 -83.66 50.49 -24.17
N ILE A 289 -82.86 50.88 -25.17
CA ILE A 289 -83.20 50.59 -26.58
C ILE A 289 -83.07 49.11 -26.91
N LEU A 290 -82.02 48.44 -26.44
CA LEU A 290 -81.85 47.00 -26.64
C LEU A 290 -82.98 46.22 -25.96
N LYS A 291 -83.43 46.69 -24.78
CA LYS A 291 -84.61 46.14 -24.10
C LYS A 291 -85.89 46.33 -24.92
N CYS A 292 -86.15 47.55 -25.39
CA CYS A 292 -87.35 47.86 -26.18
C CYS A 292 -87.44 47.04 -27.47
N TYR A 293 -86.32 46.89 -28.22
CA TYR A 293 -86.31 46.08 -29.44
C TYR A 293 -86.52 44.59 -29.19
N ARG A 294 -86.05 44.08 -28.05
CA ARG A 294 -86.27 42.69 -27.65
C ARG A 294 -87.75 42.42 -27.34
N GLU A 295 -88.41 43.37 -26.69
CA GLU A 295 -89.83 43.28 -26.34
C GLU A 295 -90.76 43.55 -27.53
N ASN A 296 -90.29 44.28 -28.55
CA ASN A 296 -91.07 44.69 -29.72
C ASN A 296 -90.47 44.18 -31.05
N ALA A 297 -90.19 42.88 -31.12
CA ALA A 297 -89.64 42.25 -32.32
C ALA A 297 -90.54 42.46 -33.55
N GLY A 298 -89.97 42.92 -34.66
CA GLY A 298 -90.70 43.22 -35.91
C GLY A 298 -91.49 44.54 -35.89
N LYS A 299 -91.57 45.24 -34.76
CA LYS A 299 -92.27 46.54 -34.60
C LYS A 299 -91.33 47.62 -34.06
N THR A 300 -90.17 47.76 -34.68
CA THR A 300 -89.08 48.65 -34.23
C THR A 300 -89.47 50.13 -34.15
N LEU A 301 -90.49 50.56 -34.90
CA LEU A 301 -91.01 51.95 -34.87
C LEU A 301 -91.60 52.35 -33.50
N LEU A 302 -92.04 51.39 -32.66
CA LEU A 302 -92.49 51.69 -31.29
C LEU A 302 -91.34 52.16 -30.38
N CYS A 303 -90.11 51.77 -30.70
CA CYS A 303 -88.90 52.19 -29.98
C CYS A 303 -88.26 53.45 -30.59
N SER A 304 -88.92 54.10 -31.58
CA SER A 304 -88.40 55.27 -32.29
C SER A 304 -88.03 56.44 -31.36
N ASN A 305 -88.81 56.65 -30.29
CA ASN A 305 -88.51 57.71 -29.33
C ASN A 305 -87.21 57.41 -28.54
N ILE A 306 -87.04 56.19 -28.02
CA ILE A 306 -85.83 55.77 -27.30
C ILE A 306 -84.62 55.77 -28.26
N ALA A 307 -84.81 55.37 -29.52
CA ALA A 307 -83.79 55.48 -30.57
C ALA A 307 -83.37 56.91 -30.83
N SER A 308 -84.33 57.83 -30.85
CA SER A 308 -84.05 59.26 -31.05
C SER A 308 -83.26 59.83 -29.87
N LEU A 309 -83.63 59.48 -28.63
CA LEU A 309 -82.90 59.89 -27.42
C LEU A 309 -81.48 59.32 -27.36
N TYR A 310 -81.30 58.04 -27.70
CA TYR A 310 -79.97 57.42 -27.78
C TYR A 310 -79.11 58.11 -28.84
N MET A 311 -79.65 58.34 -30.04
CA MET A 311 -78.94 59.05 -31.11
C MET A 311 -78.59 60.49 -30.74
N GLN A 312 -79.49 61.20 -30.05
CA GLN A 312 -79.21 62.54 -29.52
C GLN A 312 -78.08 62.51 -28.48
N CYS A 313 -78.11 61.56 -27.54
CA CYS A 313 -77.04 61.40 -26.55
C CYS A 313 -75.68 61.12 -27.22
N VAL A 314 -75.63 60.19 -28.19
CA VAL A 314 -74.41 59.88 -28.95
C VAL A 314 -73.90 61.10 -29.72
N ASN A 315 -74.79 61.84 -30.37
CA ASN A 315 -74.43 63.03 -31.14
C ASN A 315 -73.93 64.17 -30.23
N ASN A 316 -74.56 64.37 -29.07
CA ASN A 316 -74.10 65.36 -28.09
C ASN A 316 -72.73 64.97 -27.53
N ALA A 317 -72.54 63.72 -27.13
CA ALA A 317 -71.25 63.21 -26.68
C ALA A 317 -70.16 63.39 -27.75
N LYS A 318 -70.50 63.14 -29.02
CA LYS A 318 -69.60 63.36 -30.16
C LYS A 318 -69.26 64.85 -30.33
N ARG A 319 -70.23 65.75 -30.20
CA ARG A 319 -70.00 67.21 -30.28
C ARG A 319 -69.17 67.72 -29.11
N ASP A 320 -69.43 67.22 -27.90
CA ASP A 320 -68.72 67.63 -26.69
C ASP A 320 -67.25 67.18 -26.72
N LYS A 321 -66.98 65.95 -27.19
CA LYS A 321 -65.60 65.47 -27.43
C LYS A 321 -64.86 66.28 -28.49
N LEU A 322 -65.54 66.80 -29.52
CA LEU A 322 -64.94 67.69 -30.52
C LEU A 322 -64.69 69.11 -29.97
N ARG A 323 -65.47 69.58 -28.99
CA ARG A 323 -65.28 70.89 -28.33
C ARG A 323 -64.18 70.89 -27.27
N THR A 324 -63.96 69.78 -26.57
CA THR A 324 -62.98 69.64 -25.48
C THR A 324 -61.60 69.15 -25.95
N GLY A 325 -61.27 69.33 -27.23
CA GLY A 325 -59.99 68.90 -27.81
C GLY A 325 -58.79 69.70 -27.28
N GLY A 326 -58.22 69.22 -26.17
CA GLY A 326 -56.92 69.53 -25.58
C GLY A 326 -56.56 68.40 -24.61
#